data_AF-A0A8T0B8Z3-F1
#
_entry.id   AF-A0A8T0B8Z3-F1
#
_cell.length_a   1.000
_cell.length_b   1.000
_cell.length_c   1.000
_cell.angle_alpha   90.00
_cell.angle_beta   90.00
_cell.angle_gamma   90.00
#
_symmetry.space_group_name_H-M   'P 1'
#
loop_
_entity.id
_entity.type
_entity.pdbx_description
1 polymer ?
#
loop_
_entity_poly.entity_id
_entity_poly.type
_entity_poly.pdbx_seq_one_letter_code
_entity_poly.pdbx_strand_id
1 'polypeptide(L)'
;MINVISAYATQVGCEMEEKEEFWCELDEVVEGEPRNERLVIGADFNGHVGEGNRGDEEVMGRYGFKERNVEGQMLVDFAKKMEMAVVNTYFKKKEDHRVTYKSGGRCTQVDHVLCRRCNLKEIEDSKVLAGDSVARQHRMVVCRMVLEVKKRRRTRTK
;
A
#
# COMPACT_ATOMS: atom_id res chain seq x y z
N MET A 1 -6.50 13.10 12.81
CA MET A 1 -5.47 12.15 13.24
C MET A 1 -5.02 11.36 12.00
N ILE A 2 -3.85 10.72 12.06
CA ILE A 2 -3.39 9.75 11.06
C ILE A 2 -3.06 8.48 11.81
N ASN A 3 -3.61 7.38 11.32
CA ASN A 3 -3.35 6.04 11.81
C ASN A 3 -2.50 5.33 10.77
N VAL A 4 -1.49 4.60 11.23
CA VAL A 4 -0.55 3.88 10.37
C VAL A 4 -0.57 2.42 10.78
N ILE A 5 -0.90 1.55 9.85
CA ILE A 5 -0.83 0.09 10.01
C ILE A 5 0.41 -0.41 9.29
N SER A 6 1.15 -1.30 9.94
CA SER A 6 2.24 -2.06 9.33
C SER A 6 1.88 -3.54 9.38
N ALA A 7 2.05 -4.25 8.28
CA ALA A 7 1.72 -5.67 8.18
C ALA A 7 2.76 -6.43 7.35
N TYR A 8 2.73 -7.75 7.48
CA TYR A 8 3.53 -8.68 6.69
C TYR A 8 2.65 -9.87 6.33
N ALA A 9 2.31 -10.02 5.06
CA ALA A 9 1.44 -11.09 4.59
C ALA A 9 2.21 -12.42 4.48
N THR A 10 1.46 -13.52 4.50
CA THR A 10 2.01 -14.86 4.29
C THR A 10 2.66 -15.01 2.91
N GLN A 11 3.57 -15.96 2.76
CA GLN A 11 4.28 -16.16 1.50
C GLN A 11 3.36 -16.75 0.42
N VAL A 12 3.72 -16.54 -0.85
CA VAL A 12 2.98 -17.07 -2.02
C VAL A 12 2.75 -18.59 -1.94
N GLY A 13 3.66 -19.34 -1.31
CA GLY A 13 3.57 -20.80 -1.15
C GLY A 13 2.79 -21.29 0.07
N CYS A 14 2.29 -20.40 0.93
CA CYS A 14 1.47 -20.77 2.08
C CYS A 14 0.08 -21.29 1.65
N GLU A 15 -0.54 -22.06 2.56
CA GLU A 15 -1.89 -22.58 2.37
C GLU A 15 -2.91 -21.43 2.28
N MET A 16 -4.01 -21.68 1.56
CA MET A 16 -5.04 -20.65 1.39
C MET A 16 -5.70 -20.24 2.71
N GLU A 17 -5.83 -21.17 3.66
CA GLU A 17 -6.39 -20.89 4.99
C GLU A 17 -5.55 -19.85 5.76
N GLU A 18 -4.22 -19.99 5.75
CA GLU A 18 -3.31 -19.02 6.39
C GLU A 18 -3.38 -17.64 5.71
N LYS A 19 -3.58 -17.61 4.39
CA LYS A 19 -3.78 -16.35 3.64
C LYS A 19 -5.11 -15.69 4.01
N GLU A 20 -6.18 -16.47 4.07
CA GLU A 20 -7.51 -15.98 4.45
C GLU A 20 -7.53 -15.44 5.88
N GLU A 21 -6.86 -16.11 6.82
CA GLU A 21 -6.71 -15.63 8.20
C GLU A 21 -6.04 -14.25 8.25
N PHE A 22 -4.92 -14.07 7.55
CA PHE A 22 -4.24 -12.77 7.46
C PHE A 22 -5.17 -11.65 6.95
N TRP A 23 -5.93 -11.91 5.88
CA TRP A 23 -6.83 -10.90 5.32
C TRP A 23 -8.01 -10.59 6.25
N CYS A 24 -8.55 -11.61 6.93
CA CYS A 24 -9.59 -11.42 7.95
C CYS A 24 -9.09 -10.55 9.11
N GLU A 25 -7.90 -10.81 9.64
CA GLU A 25 -7.32 -9.99 10.70
C GLU A 25 -7.08 -8.55 10.23
N LEU A 26 -6.53 -8.37 9.03
CA LEU A 26 -6.30 -7.03 8.48
C LEU A 26 -7.62 -6.29 8.25
N ASP A 27 -8.67 -7.00 7.84
CA ASP A 27 -10.00 -6.42 7.68
C ASP A 27 -10.53 -5.86 9.01
N GLU A 28 -10.46 -6.64 10.08
CA GLU A 28 -10.91 -6.23 11.42
C GLU A 28 -10.15 -4.99 11.92
N VAL A 29 -8.83 -4.96 11.72
CA VAL A 29 -8.00 -3.81 12.12
C VAL A 29 -8.42 -2.56 11.35
N VAL A 30 -8.63 -2.66 10.03
CA VAL A 30 -9.02 -1.50 9.21
C VAL A 30 -10.45 -1.03 9.52
N GLU A 31 -11.36 -1.95 9.79
CA GLU A 31 -12.75 -1.64 10.17
C GLU A 31 -12.84 -0.98 11.56
N GLY A 32 -11.94 -1.33 12.48
CA GLY A 32 -11.82 -0.69 13.78
C GLY A 32 -11.40 0.78 13.74
N GLU A 33 -10.76 1.22 12.65
CA GLU A 33 -10.24 2.57 12.51
C GLU A 33 -11.30 3.59 12.08
N PRO A 34 -11.46 4.75 12.77
CA PRO A 34 -12.51 5.71 12.46
C PRO A 34 -12.46 6.20 11.00
N ARG A 35 -13.56 6.04 10.24
CA ARG A 35 -13.63 6.37 8.80
C ARG A 35 -13.35 7.83 8.47
N ASN A 36 -13.58 8.74 9.42
CA ASN A 36 -13.33 10.18 9.27
C ASN A 36 -11.86 10.59 9.49
N GLU A 37 -11.02 9.64 9.93
CA GLU A 37 -9.59 9.86 10.09
C GLU A 37 -8.82 9.44 8.83
N ARG A 38 -7.52 9.71 8.81
CA ARG A 38 -6.64 9.24 7.73
C ARG A 38 -6.07 7.90 8.14
N LEU A 39 -6.04 6.95 7.21
CA LEU A 39 -5.42 5.66 7.40
C LEU A 39 -4.43 5.40 6.27
N VAL A 40 -3.21 5.02 6.65
CA VAL A 40 -2.15 4.59 5.73
C VAL A 40 -1.70 3.19 6.17
N ILE A 41 -1.58 2.27 5.22
CA ILE A 41 -1.03 0.94 5.45
C ILE A 41 0.28 0.87 4.67
N GLY A 42 1.36 0.44 5.32
CA GLY A 42 2.60 0.10 4.65
C GLY A 42 2.95 -1.35 5.00
N ALA A 43 2.99 -2.23 4.00
CA ALA A 43 3.18 -3.64 4.26
C ALA A 43 3.86 -4.35 3.10
N ASP A 44 4.56 -5.43 3.44
CA ASP A 44 4.96 -6.45 2.47
C ASP A 44 3.80 -7.43 2.32
N PHE A 45 3.14 -7.38 1.18
CA PHE A 45 1.99 -8.22 0.90
C PHE A 45 2.37 -9.51 0.17
N ASN A 46 3.65 -9.72 -0.19
CA ASN A 46 4.09 -10.81 -1.06
C ASN A 46 3.31 -10.90 -2.40
N GLY A 47 2.58 -9.85 -2.78
CA GLY A 47 1.64 -9.80 -3.89
C GLY A 47 2.03 -8.79 -4.96
N HIS A 48 1.99 -9.22 -6.21
CA HIS A 48 2.21 -8.39 -7.40
C HIS A 48 0.86 -7.89 -7.92
N VAL A 49 0.58 -6.60 -7.75
CA VAL A 49 -0.69 -6.02 -8.24
C VAL A 49 -0.74 -5.84 -9.77
N GLY A 50 0.44 -5.88 -10.42
CA GLY A 50 0.60 -5.78 -11.87
C GLY A 50 0.58 -4.35 -12.42
N GLU A 51 0.96 -4.20 -13.68
CA GLU A 51 0.92 -2.96 -14.46
C GLU A 51 -0.45 -2.77 -15.14
N GLY A 52 -0.89 -1.51 -15.28
CA GLY A 52 -2.24 -1.18 -15.74
C GLY A 52 -3.29 -1.29 -14.63
N ASN A 53 -4.51 -0.85 -14.93
CA ASN A 53 -5.60 -0.79 -13.96
C ASN A 53 -6.98 -1.04 -14.59
N ARG A 54 -7.04 -1.72 -15.74
CA ARG A 54 -8.31 -1.94 -16.43
C ARG A 54 -9.22 -2.80 -15.56
N GLY A 55 -10.36 -2.24 -15.13
CA GLY A 55 -11.30 -2.90 -14.20
C GLY A 55 -10.99 -2.70 -12.72
N ASP A 56 -9.94 -1.95 -12.39
CA ASP A 56 -9.51 -1.61 -11.03
C ASP A 56 -9.13 -0.12 -10.92
N GLU A 57 -9.64 0.72 -11.84
CA GLU A 57 -9.29 2.15 -11.94
C GLU A 57 -9.61 2.93 -10.66
N GLU A 58 -10.53 2.42 -9.86
CA GLU A 58 -10.99 3.02 -8.62
C GLU A 58 -10.04 2.79 -7.44
N VAL A 59 -9.16 1.80 -7.50
CA VAL A 59 -8.19 1.48 -6.43
C VAL A 59 -6.73 1.57 -6.89
N MET A 60 -6.45 1.41 -8.18
CA MET A 60 -5.08 1.46 -8.69
C MET A 60 -4.87 2.50 -9.80
N GLY A 61 -3.67 3.05 -9.83
CA GLY A 61 -3.12 3.73 -11.00
C GLY A 61 -2.50 2.75 -12.01
N ARG A 62 -1.93 3.29 -13.08
CA ARG A 62 -1.46 2.50 -14.24
C ARG A 62 -0.02 2.01 -14.14
N TYR A 63 0.73 2.47 -13.15
CA TYR A 63 2.20 2.35 -13.09
C TYR A 63 2.68 1.28 -12.11
N GLY A 64 1.87 0.25 -11.85
CA GLY A 64 2.35 -0.94 -11.16
C GLY A 64 3.44 -1.67 -11.95
N PHE A 65 3.81 -2.86 -11.50
CA PHE A 65 5.01 -3.55 -11.99
C PHE A 65 4.72 -4.98 -12.42
N LYS A 66 5.03 -5.27 -13.70
CA LYS A 66 4.90 -6.60 -14.33
C LYS A 66 3.47 -7.15 -14.24
N GLU A 67 3.32 -8.47 -14.18
CA GLU A 67 2.03 -9.17 -14.20
C GLU A 67 1.48 -9.37 -12.78
N ARG A 68 0.15 -9.42 -12.68
CA ARG A 68 -0.55 -9.68 -11.43
C ARG A 68 -0.50 -11.17 -11.06
N ASN A 69 -0.26 -11.48 -9.79
CA ASN A 69 -0.42 -12.84 -9.24
C ASN A 69 -1.66 -12.94 -8.34
N VAL A 70 -1.91 -14.14 -7.80
CA VAL A 70 -3.06 -14.41 -6.92
C VAL A 70 -3.05 -13.51 -5.69
N GLU A 71 -1.90 -13.39 -5.01
CA GLU A 71 -1.74 -12.56 -3.81
C GLU A 71 -1.96 -11.07 -4.14
N GLY A 72 -1.51 -10.63 -5.32
CA GLY A 72 -1.78 -9.29 -5.80
C GLY A 72 -3.24 -9.04 -6.14
N GLN A 73 -3.98 -10.06 -6.59
CA GLN A 73 -5.43 -9.97 -6.77
C GLN A 73 -6.13 -9.87 -5.42
N MET A 74 -5.74 -10.66 -4.42
CA MET A 74 -6.29 -10.55 -3.05
C MET A 74 -6.07 -9.15 -2.47
N LEU A 75 -4.89 -8.55 -2.69
CA LEU A 75 -4.61 -7.16 -2.30
C LEU A 75 -5.52 -6.15 -3.03
N VAL A 76 -5.78 -6.34 -4.32
CA VAL A 76 -6.69 -5.47 -5.09
C VAL A 76 -8.13 -5.61 -4.58
N ASP A 77 -8.58 -6.83 -4.30
CA ASP A 77 -9.92 -7.10 -3.79
C ASP A 77 -10.11 -6.52 -2.38
N PHE A 78 -9.12 -6.66 -1.51
CA PHE A 78 -9.06 -5.98 -0.21
C PHE A 78 -9.13 -4.46 -0.37
N ALA A 79 -8.34 -3.89 -1.29
CA ALA A 79 -8.35 -2.45 -1.52
C ALA A 79 -9.73 -1.96 -2.00
N LYS A 80 -10.44 -2.75 -2.82
CA LYS A 80 -11.81 -2.45 -3.25
C LYS A 80 -12.78 -2.50 -2.08
N LYS A 81 -12.74 -3.57 -1.28
CA LYS A 81 -13.59 -3.77 -0.10
C LYS A 81 -13.44 -2.61 0.90
N MET A 82 -12.20 -2.18 1.15
CA MET A 82 -11.88 -1.18 2.16
C MET A 82 -11.80 0.26 1.64
N GLU A 83 -12.16 0.49 0.37
CA GLU A 83 -12.08 1.79 -0.29
C GLU A 83 -10.68 2.44 -0.19
N MET A 84 -9.65 1.61 -0.38
CA MET A 84 -8.25 1.99 -0.32
C MET A 84 -7.66 2.15 -1.73
N ALA A 85 -6.63 2.98 -1.85
CA ALA A 85 -5.87 3.17 -3.06
C ALA A 85 -4.47 2.55 -2.91
N VAL A 86 -4.04 1.75 -3.89
CA VAL A 86 -2.68 1.16 -3.95
C VAL A 86 -1.71 2.23 -4.47
N VAL A 87 -1.16 3.03 -3.56
CA VAL A 87 -0.48 4.28 -3.84
C VAL A 87 0.70 4.13 -4.81
N ASN A 88 1.45 3.03 -4.69
CA ASN A 88 2.63 2.73 -5.50
C ASN A 88 2.36 2.74 -7.02
N THR A 89 1.10 2.55 -7.43
CA THR A 89 0.70 2.43 -8.83
C THR A 89 0.30 3.76 -9.49
N TYR A 90 0.19 4.85 -8.74
CA TYR A 90 -0.34 6.13 -9.25
C TYR A 90 0.72 7.04 -9.89
N PHE A 91 1.99 6.85 -9.56
CA PHE A 91 3.06 7.74 -10.01
C PHE A 91 3.94 7.08 -11.05
N LYS A 92 4.15 7.75 -12.19
CA LYS A 92 5.07 7.27 -13.22
C LYS A 92 6.51 7.36 -12.71
N LYS A 93 7.20 6.22 -12.64
CA LYS A 93 8.60 6.13 -12.19
C LYS A 93 9.44 5.33 -13.19
N LYS A 94 10.76 5.50 -13.10
CA LYS A 94 11.70 4.57 -13.74
C LYS A 94 11.52 3.17 -13.14
N GLU A 95 11.79 2.15 -13.93
CA GLU A 95 11.60 0.76 -13.53
C GLU A 95 12.25 0.42 -12.18
N ASP A 96 13.52 0.76 -12.00
CA ASP A 96 14.25 0.52 -10.74
C ASP A 96 13.63 1.19 -9.50
N HIS A 97 12.86 2.25 -9.69
CA HIS A 97 12.18 3.00 -8.62
C HIS A 97 10.77 2.47 -8.35
N ARG A 98 10.32 1.41 -9.06
CA ARG A 98 9.10 0.64 -8.79
C ARG A 98 9.40 -0.69 -8.09
N VAL A 99 10.61 -1.22 -8.28
CA VAL A 99 11.07 -2.50 -7.72
C VAL A 99 11.32 -2.36 -6.23
N THR A 100 10.59 -3.11 -5.41
CA THR A 100 10.75 -3.12 -3.94
C THR A 100 11.55 -4.31 -3.45
N TYR A 101 11.63 -5.39 -4.23
CA TYR A 101 12.39 -6.58 -3.88
C TYR A 101 13.27 -7.05 -5.05
N LYS A 102 14.52 -7.42 -4.74
CA LYS A 102 15.50 -7.90 -5.71
C LYS A 102 16.27 -9.10 -5.17
N SER A 103 16.21 -10.24 -5.86
CA SER A 103 16.93 -11.46 -5.48
C SER A 103 17.23 -12.32 -6.71
N GLY A 104 18.44 -12.88 -6.80
CA GLY A 104 18.81 -13.83 -7.87
C GLY A 104 18.56 -13.33 -9.30
N GLY A 105 18.74 -12.03 -9.56
CA GLY A 105 18.46 -11.40 -10.85
C GLY A 105 16.98 -11.11 -11.13
N ARG A 106 16.07 -11.48 -10.23
CA ARG A 106 14.64 -11.15 -10.30
C ARG A 106 14.38 -9.85 -9.56
N CYS A 107 13.47 -9.06 -10.11
CA CYS A 107 12.96 -7.82 -9.54
C CYS A 107 11.44 -7.94 -9.46
N THR A 108 10.86 -7.55 -8.32
CA THR A 108 9.41 -7.59 -8.03
C THR A 108 8.98 -6.35 -7.22
N GLN A 109 7.66 -6.13 -7.13
CA GLN A 109 7.03 -5.12 -6.29
C GLN A 109 6.05 -5.83 -5.37
N VAL A 110 6.44 -6.01 -4.11
CA VAL A 110 5.69 -6.75 -3.07
C VAL A 110 5.37 -5.88 -1.85
N ASP A 111 6.15 -4.81 -1.65
CA ASP A 111 5.95 -3.82 -0.60
C ASP A 111 5.04 -2.70 -1.14
N HIS A 112 3.85 -2.53 -0.56
CA HIS A 112 2.87 -1.55 -1.00
C HIS A 112 2.48 -0.59 0.10
N VAL A 113 2.26 0.66 -0.29
CA VAL A 113 1.58 1.65 0.53
C VAL A 113 0.14 1.78 0.05
N LEU A 114 -0.81 1.69 0.99
CA LEU A 114 -2.21 1.95 0.76
C LEU A 114 -2.64 3.18 1.56
N CYS A 115 -3.58 3.95 1.03
CA CYS A 115 -4.27 4.98 1.78
C CYS A 115 -5.75 4.96 1.47
N ARG A 116 -6.59 5.54 2.35
CA ARG A 116 -8.00 5.73 2.03
C ARG A 116 -8.14 6.53 0.72
N ARG A 117 -9.01 6.05 -0.17
CA ARG A 117 -9.22 6.66 -1.49
C ARG A 117 -9.61 8.13 -1.41
N CYS A 118 -10.39 8.51 -0.40
CA CYS A 118 -10.77 9.90 -0.15
C CYS A 118 -9.58 10.81 0.22
N ASN A 119 -8.49 10.24 0.73
CA ASN A 119 -7.25 10.95 1.07
C ASN A 119 -6.17 10.84 -0.01
N LEU A 120 -6.41 10.14 -1.13
CA LEU A 120 -5.42 9.96 -2.19
C LEU A 120 -4.85 11.28 -2.72
N LYS A 121 -5.69 12.32 -2.81
CA LYS A 121 -5.28 13.68 -3.23
C LYS A 121 -4.24 14.34 -2.31
N GLU A 122 -4.06 13.81 -1.11
CA GLU A 122 -3.07 14.28 -0.14
C GLU A 122 -1.71 13.59 -0.34
N ILE A 123 -1.64 12.56 -1.20
CA ILE A 123 -0.39 11.91 -1.58
C ILE A 123 0.23 12.69 -2.74
N GLU A 124 1.44 13.20 -2.52
CA GLU A 124 2.22 13.89 -3.56
C GLU A 124 3.13 12.94 -4.34
N ASP A 125 3.66 11.91 -3.69
CA ASP A 125 4.57 10.98 -4.33
C ASP A 125 4.64 9.63 -3.62
N SER A 126 4.93 8.56 -4.37
CA SER A 126 5.42 7.28 -3.84
C SER A 126 6.57 6.79 -4.70
N LYS A 127 7.69 6.46 -4.06
CA LYS A 127 8.92 6.06 -4.75
C LYS A 127 9.69 5.01 -3.95
N VAL A 128 10.42 4.17 -4.67
CA VAL A 128 11.41 3.28 -4.06
C VAL A 128 12.80 3.91 -4.12
N LEU A 129 13.55 3.82 -3.02
CA LEU A 129 14.95 4.24 -2.99
C LEU A 129 15.83 3.09 -3.49
N ALA A 130 16.45 3.27 -4.66
CA ALA A 130 17.29 2.26 -5.29
C ALA A 130 18.70 2.13 -4.68
N GLY A 131 19.17 3.14 -3.93
CA GLY A 131 20.54 3.24 -3.42
C GLY A 131 20.73 2.77 -1.96
N ASP A 132 19.68 2.82 -1.14
CA ASP A 132 19.73 2.48 0.29
C ASP A 132 19.01 1.15 0.52
N SER A 133 19.73 0.04 0.37
CA SER A 133 19.21 -1.29 0.70
C SER A 133 19.23 -1.48 2.22
N VAL A 134 18.10 -1.19 2.89
CA VAL A 134 17.93 -1.45 4.34
C VAL A 134 18.08 -2.93 4.66
N ALA A 135 17.70 -3.80 3.71
CA ALA A 135 17.96 -5.23 3.71
C ALA A 135 18.57 -5.64 2.36
N ARG A 136 19.29 -6.78 2.29
CA ARG A 136 19.99 -7.21 1.05
C ARG A 136 19.08 -7.37 -0.17
N GLN A 137 17.78 -7.59 0.05
CA GLN A 137 16.81 -7.87 -1.00
C GLN A 137 15.68 -6.82 -1.08
N HIS A 138 15.18 -6.34 0.07
CA HIS A 138 14.14 -5.30 0.11
C HIS A 138 14.73 -3.89 -0.04
N ARG A 139 13.98 -3.04 -0.72
CA ARG A 139 14.27 -1.62 -0.95
C ARG A 139 13.21 -0.79 -0.28
N MET A 140 13.64 0.33 0.30
CA MET A 140 12.73 1.20 1.06
C MET A 140 11.72 1.89 0.16
N VAL A 141 10.43 1.73 0.48
CA VAL A 141 9.32 2.48 -0.12
C VAL A 141 9.10 3.75 0.67
N VAL A 142 9.03 4.89 -0.03
CA VAL A 142 8.81 6.21 0.57
C VAL A 142 7.55 6.81 -0.03
N CYS A 143 6.55 7.03 0.82
CA CYS A 143 5.33 7.75 0.47
C CYS A 143 5.37 9.16 1.09
N ARG A 144 5.10 10.19 0.27
CA ARG A 144 5.02 11.59 0.70
C ARG A 144 3.57 12.03 0.74
N MET A 145 3.06 12.29 1.93
CA MET A 145 1.71 12.79 2.18
C MET A 145 1.77 14.20 2.75
N VAL A 146 0.93 15.11 2.22
CA VAL A 146 0.83 16.50 2.67
C VAL A 146 -0.48 16.73 3.40
N LEU A 147 -0.37 17.28 4.60
CA LEU A 147 -1.47 17.35 5.56
C LEU A 147 -1.82 18.79 5.86
N GLU A 148 -3.04 19.19 5.56
CA GLU A 148 -3.59 20.45 6.03
C GLU A 148 -4.10 20.32 7.47
N VAL A 149 -3.33 20.86 8.41
CA VAL A 149 -3.73 20.88 9.82
C VAL A 149 -4.59 22.11 10.09
N LYS A 150 -5.91 21.93 10.21
CA LYS A 150 -6.79 22.97 10.77
C LYS A 150 -6.49 23.12 12.26
N LYS A 151 -5.95 24.28 12.68
CA LYS A 151 -5.72 24.60 14.10
C LYS A 151 -7.03 24.47 14.88
N ARG A 152 -7.11 23.53 15.83
CA ARG A 152 -8.18 23.52 16.84
C ARG A 152 -8.06 24.80 17.68
N ARG A 153 -9.08 25.66 17.66
CA ARG A 153 -9.20 26.76 18.64
C ARG A 153 -9.38 26.12 20.02
N ARG A 154 -8.45 26.38 20.94
CA ARG A 154 -8.64 26.06 22.37
C ARG A 154 -9.84 26.88 22.87
N THR A 155 -10.95 26.21 23.17
CA THR A 155 -12.02 26.81 23.95
C THR A 155 -11.44 27.09 25.33
N ARG A 156 -11.34 28.37 25.72
CA ARG A 156 -11.08 28.74 27.12
C ARG A 156 -12.30 28.27 27.91
N THR A 157 -12.14 27.22 28.69
CA THR A 157 -13.06 26.91 29.77
C THR A 157 -13.05 28.12 30.71
N LYS A 158 -14.23 28.73 30.93
CA LYS A 158 -14.42 29.77 31.94
C LYS A 158 -14.41 29.16 33.32
#